data_AF-A0A916DX57-F1
#
_entry.id   AF-A0A916DX57-F1
#
_cell.length_a   1.000
_cell.length_b   1.000
_cell.length_c   1.000
_cell.angle_alpha   90.00
_cell.angle_beta   90.00
_cell.angle_gamma   90.00
#
_symmetry.space_group_name_H-M   'P 1'
#
loop_
_entity.id
_entity.type
_entity.pdbx_description
1 polymer ?
#
loop_
_entity_poly.entity_id
_entity_poly.type
_entity_poly.pdbx_seq_one_letter_code
_entity_poly.pdbx_strand_id
1 'polypeptide(L)'
;MDKIRIVFFFLLVVFSSCFTRNNILFNEDSFNVNIEEEFIFIRADSINKLLELKKKPAFLMNPYFDYDCHGLWPSMRHQTSFRVKIINAVTNKKALEYIVNLESLELDILPLPDTTEIISIHRVRIPFCNFSYRTLAKYRLEELKNLTKEDLLPQQD
;
A
#
# COMPACT_ATOMS: atom_id res chain seq x y z
N MET A 1 -49.50 -13.30 -25.19
CA MET A 1 -48.56 -12.86 -24.14
C MET A 1 -49.01 -11.49 -23.68
N ASP A 2 -49.51 -11.40 -22.45
CA ASP A 2 -50.09 -10.13 -21.95
C ASP A 2 -49.00 -9.08 -21.82
N LYS A 3 -49.30 -7.83 -22.23
CA LYS A 3 -48.37 -6.70 -22.20
C LYS A 3 -47.72 -6.52 -20.82
N ILE A 4 -48.44 -6.88 -19.75
CA ILE A 4 -47.96 -6.87 -18.36
C ILE A 4 -46.78 -7.83 -18.14
N ARG A 5 -46.80 -9.02 -18.76
CA ARG A 5 -45.72 -10.02 -18.64
C ARG A 5 -44.44 -9.57 -19.34
N ILE A 6 -44.57 -8.82 -20.44
CA ILE A 6 -43.43 -8.26 -21.17
C ILE A 6 -42.73 -7.18 -20.34
N VAL A 7 -43.50 -6.31 -19.67
CA VAL A 7 -42.95 -5.27 -18.77
C VAL A 7 -42.24 -5.91 -17.58
N PHE A 8 -42.84 -6.94 -16.95
CA PHE A 8 -42.19 -7.67 -15.85
C PHE A 8 -40.90 -8.36 -16.27
N PHE A 9 -40.87 -8.96 -17.46
CA PHE A 9 -39.65 -9.59 -17.98
C PHE A 9 -38.54 -8.57 -18.23
N PHE A 10 -38.86 -7.41 -18.80
CA PHE A 10 -37.89 -6.33 -19.00
C PHE A 10 -37.35 -5.79 -17.67
N LEU A 11 -38.22 -5.57 -16.68
CA LEU A 11 -37.78 -5.14 -15.35
C LEU A 11 -36.86 -6.20 -14.72
N LEU A 12 -37.19 -7.48 -14.82
CA LEU A 12 -36.38 -8.56 -14.26
C LEU A 12 -35.00 -8.64 -14.92
N VAL A 13 -34.90 -8.48 -16.25
CA VAL A 13 -33.61 -8.42 -16.97
C VAL A 13 -32.77 -7.20 -16.55
N VAL A 14 -33.40 -6.03 -16.39
CA VAL A 14 -32.70 -4.81 -15.92
C VAL A 14 -32.22 -4.98 -14.47
N PHE A 15 -33.07 -5.51 -13.58
CA PHE A 15 -32.68 -5.77 -12.19
C PHE A 15 -31.57 -6.81 -12.08
N SER A 16 -31.63 -7.90 -12.85
CA SER A 16 -30.57 -8.90 -12.89
C SER A 16 -29.24 -8.31 -13.39
N SER A 17 -29.27 -7.50 -14.46
CA SER A 17 -28.06 -6.87 -14.99
C SER A 17 -27.45 -5.81 -14.06
N CYS A 18 -28.28 -5.09 -13.30
CA CYS A 18 -27.81 -4.22 -12.21
C CYS A 18 -27.16 -5.01 -11.07
N PHE A 19 -27.74 -6.15 -10.67
CA PHE A 19 -27.22 -6.96 -9.56
C PHE A 19 -25.90 -7.65 -9.91
N THR A 20 -25.77 -8.16 -11.14
CA THR A 20 -24.52 -8.78 -11.62
C THR A 20 -23.39 -7.76 -11.69
N ARG A 21 -23.67 -6.53 -12.15
CA ARG A 21 -22.66 -5.46 -12.24
C ARG A 21 -22.17 -5.02 -10.86
N ASN A 22 -23.06 -4.96 -9.87
CA ASN A 22 -22.68 -4.65 -8.49
C ASN A 22 -21.79 -5.74 -7.88
N ASN A 23 -22.16 -7.02 -8.03
CA ASN A 23 -21.35 -8.14 -7.52
C ASN A 23 -19.96 -8.22 -8.16
N ILE A 24 -19.81 -7.89 -9.44
CA ILE A 24 -18.51 -7.86 -10.11
C ILE A 24 -17.63 -6.75 -9.53
N LEU A 25 -18.18 -5.54 -9.32
CA LEU A 25 -17.44 -4.42 -8.75
C LEU A 25 -16.98 -4.71 -7.30
N PHE A 26 -17.84 -5.28 -6.47
CA PHE A 26 -17.49 -5.69 -5.10
C PHE A 26 -16.42 -6.79 -5.05
N ASN A 27 -16.43 -7.73 -6.01
CA ASN A 27 -15.41 -8.76 -6.10
C ASN A 27 -14.07 -8.22 -6.61
N GLU A 28 -14.06 -7.27 -7.54
CA GLU A 28 -12.82 -6.63 -8.00
C GLU A 28 -12.19 -5.79 -6.88
N ASP A 29 -12.98 -5.01 -6.13
CA ASP A 29 -12.46 -4.20 -5.02
C ASP A 29 -11.90 -5.07 -3.88
N SER A 30 -12.60 -6.13 -3.48
CA SER A 30 -12.12 -7.04 -2.43
C SER A 30 -10.89 -7.85 -2.85
N PHE A 31 -10.83 -8.29 -4.10
CA PHE A 31 -9.66 -8.98 -4.63
C PHE A 31 -8.43 -8.05 -4.69
N ASN A 32 -8.63 -6.79 -5.09
CA ASN A 32 -7.55 -5.80 -5.14
C ASN A 32 -7.03 -5.42 -3.75
N VAL A 33 -7.90 -5.29 -2.75
CA VAL A 33 -7.50 -5.05 -1.35
C VAL A 33 -6.65 -6.21 -0.82
N ASN A 34 -7.04 -7.46 -1.08
CA ASN A 34 -6.28 -8.64 -0.64
C ASN A 34 -4.86 -8.69 -1.25
N ILE A 35 -4.71 -8.37 -2.53
CA ILE A 35 -3.39 -8.34 -3.18
C ILE A 35 -2.52 -7.24 -2.58
N GLU A 36 -3.10 -6.07 -2.30
CA GLU A 36 -2.38 -4.96 -1.69
C GLU A 36 -1.88 -5.29 -0.28
N GLU A 37 -2.76 -5.85 0.56
CA GLU A 37 -2.43 -6.26 1.92
C GLU A 37 -1.34 -7.35 1.91
N GLU A 38 -1.47 -8.35 1.04
CA GLU A 38 -0.46 -9.39 0.87
C GLU A 38 0.88 -8.81 0.41
N PHE A 39 0.85 -7.89 -0.55
CA PHE A 39 2.03 -7.19 -1.06
C PHE A 39 2.76 -6.41 0.04
N ILE A 40 2.02 -5.70 0.88
CA ILE A 40 2.53 -4.93 2.03
C ILE A 40 3.10 -5.91 3.07
N PHE A 41 2.34 -6.94 3.42
CA PHE A 41 2.71 -7.92 4.44
C PHE A 41 4.03 -8.63 4.11
N ILE A 42 4.18 -9.15 2.89
CA ILE A 42 5.39 -9.86 2.46
C ILE A 42 6.64 -8.97 2.58
N ARG A 43 6.51 -7.68 2.24
CA ARG A 43 7.62 -6.72 2.30
C ARG A 43 7.94 -6.30 3.73
N ALA A 44 6.92 -6.09 4.55
CA ALA A 44 7.09 -5.81 5.97
C ALA A 44 7.74 -7.00 6.69
N ASP A 45 7.31 -8.23 6.41
CA ASP A 45 7.90 -9.46 6.94
C ASP A 45 9.37 -9.62 6.53
N SER A 46 9.70 -9.28 5.28
CA SER A 46 11.09 -9.26 4.79
C SER A 46 11.97 -8.28 5.58
N ILE A 47 11.43 -7.14 6.02
CA ILE A 47 12.14 -6.21 6.90
C ILE A 47 12.22 -6.77 8.33
N ASN A 48 11.12 -7.31 8.86
CA ASN A 48 11.10 -7.91 10.20
C ASN A 48 12.17 -9.02 10.35
N LYS A 49 12.43 -9.78 9.29
CA LYS A 49 13.42 -10.87 9.25
C LYS A 49 14.81 -10.45 8.77
N LEU A 50 15.05 -9.15 8.55
CA LEU A 50 16.28 -8.65 7.93
C LEU A 50 17.56 -9.08 8.67
N LEU A 51 17.51 -9.13 10.00
CA LEU A 51 18.64 -9.53 10.84
C LEU A 51 18.94 -11.04 10.76
N GLU A 52 17.91 -11.86 10.50
CA GLU A 52 18.03 -13.31 10.35
C GLU A 52 18.57 -13.68 8.97
N LEU A 53 18.04 -13.03 7.94
CA LEU A 53 18.37 -13.28 6.55
C LEU A 53 19.75 -12.73 6.15
N LYS A 54 20.32 -11.81 6.96
CA LYS A 54 21.59 -11.11 6.68
C LYS A 54 21.65 -10.47 5.28
N LYS A 55 20.50 -10.23 4.68
CA LYS A 55 20.35 -9.70 3.32
C LYS A 55 19.36 -8.54 3.36
N LYS A 56 19.77 -7.42 2.77
CA LYS A 56 18.91 -6.25 2.63
C LYS A 56 17.89 -6.52 1.50
N PRO A 57 16.58 -6.32 1.73
CA PRO A 57 15.61 -6.36 0.66
C PRO A 57 15.91 -5.29 -0.39
N ALA A 58 15.99 -5.69 -1.67
CA ALA A 58 16.40 -4.80 -2.76
C ALA A 58 15.45 -3.60 -2.92
N PHE A 59 14.16 -3.77 -2.58
CA PHE A 59 13.17 -2.72 -2.68
C PHE A 59 13.45 -1.51 -1.76
N LEU A 60 14.21 -1.71 -0.67
CA LEU A 60 14.63 -0.61 0.22
C LEU A 60 15.54 0.40 -0.50
N MET A 61 16.22 -0.04 -1.56
CA MET A 61 17.15 0.76 -2.35
C MET A 61 16.51 1.30 -3.63
N ASN A 62 15.21 1.07 -3.87
CA ASN A 62 14.53 1.53 -5.08
C ASN A 62 13.95 2.95 -4.88
N PRO A 63 14.55 4.00 -5.49
CA PRO A 63 14.05 5.38 -5.43
C PRO A 63 12.70 5.59 -6.14
N TYR A 64 12.33 4.69 -7.06
CA TYR A 64 11.08 4.74 -7.83
C TYR A 64 10.01 3.75 -7.36
N PHE A 65 10.23 3.09 -6.21
CA PHE A 65 9.36 2.02 -5.71
C PHE A 65 7.86 2.36 -5.75
N ASP A 66 7.46 3.53 -5.25
CA ASP A 66 6.05 3.94 -5.26
C ASP A 66 5.53 4.10 -6.70
N TYR A 67 6.32 4.69 -7.60
CA TYR A 67 5.94 4.88 -9.01
C TYR A 67 5.81 3.55 -9.76
N ASP A 68 6.74 2.61 -9.54
CA ASP A 68 6.67 1.28 -10.14
C ASP A 68 5.39 0.55 -9.70
N CYS A 69 5.05 0.61 -8.42
CA CYS A 69 3.86 -0.06 -7.88
C CYS A 69 2.55 0.56 -8.42
N HIS A 70 2.46 1.89 -8.45
CA HIS A 70 1.28 2.60 -8.96
C HIS A 70 1.15 2.55 -10.49
N GLY A 71 2.27 2.44 -11.21
CA GLY A 71 2.33 2.30 -12.66
C GLY A 71 1.93 0.92 -13.15
N LEU A 72 2.26 -0.13 -12.38
CA LEU A 72 1.96 -1.52 -12.74
C LEU A 72 0.51 -1.92 -12.45
N TRP A 73 -0.13 -1.36 -11.43
CA TRP A 73 -1.51 -1.73 -11.05
C TRP A 73 -2.40 -0.50 -10.80
N PRO A 74 -3.39 -0.23 -11.68
CA PRO A 74 -4.33 0.88 -11.49
C PRO A 74 -5.13 0.81 -10.18
N SER A 75 -5.45 -0.39 -9.70
CA SER A 75 -6.13 -0.63 -8.42
C SER A 75 -5.28 -0.26 -7.21
N MET A 76 -3.96 -0.20 -7.39
CA MET A 76 -3.01 0.17 -6.36
C MET A 76 -2.73 1.67 -6.30
N ARG A 77 -3.48 2.52 -7.04
CA ARG A 77 -3.34 3.99 -7.03
C ARG A 77 -3.91 4.59 -5.74
N HIS A 78 -3.18 4.42 -4.64
CA HIS A 78 -3.60 4.98 -3.35
C HIS A 78 -3.19 6.44 -3.17
N GLN A 79 -3.91 7.13 -2.29
CA GLN A 79 -3.56 8.45 -1.78
C GLN A 79 -2.40 8.41 -0.76
N THR A 80 -1.61 7.35 -0.70
CA THR A 80 -0.55 7.19 0.30
C THR A 80 0.57 6.32 -0.25
N SER A 81 1.83 6.68 0.04
CA SER A 81 3.01 5.92 -0.36
C SER A 81 2.99 4.48 0.16
N PHE A 82 3.35 3.54 -0.70
CA PHE A 82 3.52 2.14 -0.33
C PHE A 82 4.68 1.95 0.64
N ARG A 83 5.75 2.76 0.54
CA ARG A 83 6.85 2.73 1.51
C ARG A 83 6.34 2.98 2.93
N VAL A 84 5.44 3.95 3.09
CA VAL A 84 4.82 4.25 4.38
C VAL A 84 3.99 3.08 4.87
N LYS A 85 3.12 2.52 4.03
CA LYS A 85 2.30 1.36 4.39
C LYS A 85 3.15 0.17 4.83
N ILE A 86 4.21 -0.13 4.09
CA ILE A 86 5.18 -1.18 4.43
C ILE A 86 5.86 -0.91 5.76
N ILE A 87 6.42 0.29 5.96
CA ILE A 87 7.15 0.62 7.19
C ILE A 87 6.24 0.62 8.42
N ASN A 88 5.00 1.09 8.30
CA ASN A 88 4.03 1.05 9.40
C ASN A 88 3.69 -0.39 9.82
N ALA A 89 3.70 -1.34 8.88
CA ALA A 89 3.50 -2.76 9.18
C ALA A 89 4.73 -3.46 9.81
N VAL A 90 5.90 -2.80 9.88
CA VAL A 90 7.08 -3.34 10.57
C VAL A 90 6.92 -3.18 12.08
N THR A 91 7.08 -4.29 12.80
CA THR A 91 6.96 -4.35 14.27
C THR A 91 8.30 -4.63 14.97
N ASN A 92 9.29 -5.15 14.23
CA ASN A 92 10.61 -5.44 14.77
C ASN A 92 11.44 -4.16 14.94
N LYS A 93 11.50 -3.64 16.17
CA LYS A 93 12.29 -2.46 16.54
C LYS A 93 13.77 -2.56 16.17
N LYS A 94 14.39 -3.74 16.35
CA LYS A 94 15.82 -3.94 16.03
C LYS A 94 16.10 -3.86 14.53
N ALA A 95 15.17 -4.35 13.71
CA ALA A 95 15.27 -4.23 12.25
C ALA A 95 15.16 -2.76 11.80
N LEU A 96 14.24 -1.99 12.40
CA LEU A 96 14.11 -0.55 12.15
C LEU A 96 15.37 0.20 12.58
N GLU A 97 15.89 -0.06 13.78
CA GLU A 97 17.15 0.51 14.27
C GLU A 97 18.32 0.23 13.32
N TYR A 98 18.42 -1.00 12.81
CA TYR A 98 19.42 -1.34 11.81
C TYR A 98 19.28 -0.47 10.56
N ILE A 99 18.08 -0.36 10.00
CA ILE A 99 17.82 0.50 8.82
C ILE A 99 18.21 1.96 9.08
N VAL A 100 17.87 2.50 10.25
CA VAL A 100 18.19 3.89 10.63
C VAL A 100 19.70 4.14 10.69
N ASN A 101 20.44 3.15 11.17
CA ASN A 101 21.89 3.23 11.37
C ASN A 101 22.71 2.81 10.14
N LEU A 102 22.06 2.36 9.06
CA LEU A 102 22.76 2.10 7.81
C LEU A 102 23.28 3.40 7.19
N GLU A 103 24.59 3.50 7.04
CA GLU A 103 25.22 4.46 6.13
C GLU A 103 25.06 3.94 4.70
N SER A 104 23.97 4.32 4.04
CA SER A 104 23.83 4.16 2.59
C SER A 104 23.12 5.36 2.00
N LEU A 105 23.75 6.01 1.03
CA LEU A 105 23.14 7.06 0.21
C LEU A 105 21.86 6.56 -0.45
N GLU A 106 21.78 5.27 -0.81
CA GLU A 106 20.61 4.66 -1.47
C GLU A 106 19.35 4.67 -0.60
N LEU A 107 19.51 4.72 0.72
CA LEU A 107 18.42 4.86 1.68
C LEU A 107 18.00 6.31 1.93
N ASP A 108 18.73 7.26 1.37
CA ASP A 108 18.53 8.71 1.50
C ASP A 108 18.21 9.37 0.15
N ILE A 109 18.55 8.73 -0.97
CA ILE A 109 18.25 9.21 -2.33
C ILE A 109 16.74 9.17 -2.57
N LEU A 110 16.20 10.34 -2.86
CA LEU A 110 14.86 10.54 -3.36
C LEU A 110 14.98 11.26 -4.70
N PRO A 111 14.44 10.71 -5.80
CA PRO A 111 14.34 11.45 -7.03
C PRO A 111 13.26 12.51 -6.79
N LEU A 112 13.66 13.78 -6.89
CA LEU A 112 12.72 14.83 -7.23
C LEU A 112 12.10 14.44 -8.58
N PRO A 113 10.77 14.46 -8.75
CA PRO A 113 10.23 14.51 -10.09
C PRO A 113 10.77 15.80 -10.70
N ASP A 114 11.71 15.68 -11.63
CA ASP A 114 12.13 16.78 -12.48
C ASP A 114 10.87 17.24 -13.23
N THR A 115 10.43 18.46 -12.93
CA THR A 115 9.11 18.99 -13.27
C THR A 115 8.92 19.29 -14.76
N THR A 116 9.77 18.77 -15.64
CA THR A 116 9.80 19.11 -17.07
C THR A 116 9.08 18.12 -17.97
N GLU A 117 8.84 16.88 -17.54
CA GLU A 117 7.97 15.95 -18.28
C GLU A 117 6.93 15.33 -17.36
N ILE A 118 5.95 16.15 -17.00
CA ILE A 118 4.60 15.70 -16.68
C ILE A 118 4.04 15.06 -17.96
N ILE A 119 4.42 13.81 -18.26
CA ILE A 119 3.65 13.00 -19.20
C ILE A 119 2.29 12.80 -18.53
N SER A 120 1.36 13.56 -19.08
CA SER A 120 0.04 13.85 -18.58
C SER A 120 -0.87 12.64 -18.72
N ILE A 121 -0.73 11.67 -17.82
CA ILE A 121 -1.82 10.75 -17.51
C ILE A 121 -1.83 10.60 -15.97
N HIS A 122 -2.56 11.52 -15.32
CA HIS A 122 -2.93 11.52 -13.88
C HIS A 122 -1.94 12.19 -12.92
N ARG A 123 -2.15 13.50 -12.69
CA ARG A 123 -1.49 14.35 -11.67
C ARG A 123 -1.78 13.89 -10.23
N VAL A 124 -1.35 12.69 -9.84
CA VAL A 124 -1.55 12.17 -8.48
C VAL A 124 -0.34 12.57 -7.64
N ARG A 125 -0.53 13.55 -6.75
CA ARG A 125 0.44 13.83 -5.70
C ARG A 125 0.27 12.76 -4.62
N ILE A 126 1.27 11.90 -4.45
CA ILE A 126 1.26 10.87 -3.40
C ILE A 126 1.88 11.49 -2.14
N PRO A 127 1.13 11.67 -1.05
CA PRO A 127 1.68 12.11 0.22
C PRO A 127 2.78 11.17 0.69
N PHE A 128 3.81 11.75 1.30
CA PHE A 128 4.96 11.04 1.90
C PHE A 128 5.87 10.25 0.95
N CYS A 129 5.64 10.29 -0.38
CA CYS A 129 6.54 9.64 -1.35
C CYS A 129 7.96 10.25 -1.39
N ASN A 130 8.08 11.46 -0.82
CA ASN A 130 9.31 12.20 -0.65
C ASN A 130 10.05 11.85 0.66
N PHE A 131 9.62 10.84 1.40
CA PHE A 131 10.37 10.33 2.55
C PHE A 131 11.07 9.04 2.18
N SER A 132 12.35 8.99 2.49
CA SER A 132 13.16 7.80 2.29
C SER A 132 12.81 6.72 3.31
N TYR A 133 13.13 5.46 3.02
CA TYR A 133 12.92 4.37 3.96
C TYR A 133 13.61 4.62 5.31
N ARG A 134 14.79 5.26 5.30
CA ARG A 134 15.48 5.64 6.54
C ARG A 134 14.67 6.63 7.37
N THR A 135 14.12 7.66 6.72
CA THR A 135 13.32 8.68 7.41
C THR A 135 12.03 8.09 7.96
N LEU A 136 11.34 7.25 7.18
CA LEU A 136 10.13 6.55 7.63
C LEU A 136 10.42 5.60 8.78
N ALA A 137 11.53 4.86 8.72
CA ALA A 137 11.94 3.96 9.79
C ALA A 137 12.23 4.71 11.11
N LYS A 138 12.82 5.92 11.04
CA LYS A 138 13.00 6.79 12.23
C LYS A 138 11.65 7.13 12.86
N TYR A 139 10.69 7.61 12.07
CA TYR A 139 9.37 7.96 12.60
C TYR A 139 8.64 6.77 13.22
N ARG A 140 8.65 5.63 12.53
CA ARG A 140 8.02 4.41 13.05
C ARG A 140 8.70 3.91 14.32
N LEU A 141 10.02 3.98 14.41
CA LEU A 141 10.75 3.57 15.60
C LEU A 141 10.38 4.44 16.81
N GLU A 142 10.27 5.76 16.63
CA GLU A 142 9.82 6.67 17.68
C GLU A 142 8.36 6.41 18.10
N GLU A 143 7.47 6.19 17.13
CA GLU A 143 6.08 5.77 17.41
C GLU A 143 6.05 4.50 18.26
N LEU A 144 6.78 3.45 17.86
CA LEU A 144 6.84 2.19 18.61
C LEU A 144 7.50 2.31 19.99
N LYS A 145 8.38 3.30 20.20
CA LYS A 145 8.95 3.60 21.54
C LYS A 145 7.93 4.31 22.43
N ASN A 146 7.10 5.17 21.85
CA ASN A 146 6.11 5.98 22.54
C ASN A 146 4.79 5.23 22.79
N LEU A 147 4.54 4.11 22.11
CA LEU A 147 3.44 3.21 22.45
C LEU A 147 3.61 2.70 23.88
N THR A 148 2.74 3.18 24.77
CA THR A 148 2.64 2.75 26.16
C THR A 148 2.13 1.32 26.23
N LYS A 149 2.44 0.59 27.31
CA LYS A 149 1.94 -0.79 27.51
C LYS A 149 0.41 -0.91 27.46
N GLU A 150 -0.31 0.18 27.72
CA GLU A 150 -1.78 0.25 27.65
C GLU A 150 -2.33 0.18 26.22
N ASP A 151 -1.56 0.61 25.21
CA ASP A 151 -1.97 0.57 23.80
C ASP A 151 -1.77 -0.81 23.13
N LEU A 152 -1.11 -1.75 23.84
CA LEU A 152 -0.78 -3.10 23.35
C LEU A 152 -1.73 -4.18 23.88
N LEU A 153 -2.68 -3.83 24.75
CA LEU A 153 -3.73 -4.76 25.14
C LEU A 153 -4.76 -4.82 24.02
N PRO A 154 -5.13 -6.02 23.53
CA PRO A 154 -6.26 -6.13 22.62
C PRO A 154 -7.47 -5.52 23.32
N GLN A 155 -8.13 -4.57 22.67
CA GLN A 155 -9.46 -4.15 23.12
C GLN A 155 -10.33 -5.39 23.00
N GLN A 156 -10.54 -6.04 24.14
CA GLN A 156 -11.51 -7.12 24.27
C GLN A 156 -12.87 -6.45 24.20
N ASP A 157 -13.44 -6.42 22.99
CA ASP A 157 -14.89 -6.31 22.80
C ASP A 157 -15.57 -7.66 23.15
#